data_AF-Q8RQJ9-F1
#
_entry.id   AF-Q8RQJ9-F1
#
_cell.length_a   1.000
_cell.length_b   1.000
_cell.length_c   1.000
_cell.angle_alpha   90.00
_cell.angle_beta   90.00
_cell.angle_gamma   90.00
#
_symmetry.space_group_name_H-M   'P 1'
#
loop_
_entity.id
_entity.type
_entity.pdbx_description
1 polymer ?
#
loop_
_entity_poly.entity_id
_entity_poly.type
_entity_poly.pdbx_seq_one_letter_code
_entity_poly.pdbx_strand_id
1 'polypeptide(L)'
;MEKIIVRGGKRLNGTVRVEGAKNAVLPIIAAALLASDGKNVLSEVPVLSDVYTINEVLRHLNAEVVFENNQVTIDSSKELNIEAPFE
;
A
#
# COMPACT_ATOMS: atom_id res chain seq x y z
N MET A 1 -14.73 2.01 -20.10
CA MET A 1 -15.38 2.26 -18.78
C MET A 1 -15.77 0.92 -18.20
N GLU A 2 -15.11 0.53 -17.11
CA GLU A 2 -15.47 -0.68 -16.38
C GLU A 2 -16.80 -0.47 -15.64
N LYS A 3 -17.59 -1.55 -15.51
CA LYS A 3 -18.89 -1.52 -14.84
C LYS A 3 -19.05 -2.78 -14.02
N ILE A 4 -19.57 -2.63 -12.80
CA ILE A 4 -20.10 -3.74 -12.00
C ILE A 4 -21.62 -3.69 -12.12
N ILE A 5 -22.23 -4.74 -12.69
CA ILE A 5 -23.69 -4.85 -12.83
C ILE A 5 -24.19 -5.85 -11.79
N VAL A 6 -24.92 -5.36 -10.79
CA VAL A 6 -25.50 -6.18 -9.72
C VAL A 6 -27.01 -6.35 -9.95
N ARG A 7 -27.50 -7.59 -9.88
CA ARG A 7 -28.94 -7.90 -9.85
C ARG A 7 -29.35 -8.26 -8.43
N GLY A 8 -30.25 -7.47 -7.84
CA GLY A 8 -30.75 -7.68 -6.48
C GLY A 8 -31.67 -8.91 -6.34
N GLY A 9 -32.24 -9.07 -5.14
CA GLY A 9 -33.24 -10.11 -4.84
C GLY A 9 -32.70 -11.36 -4.15
N LYS A 10 -31.41 -11.39 -3.78
CA LYS A 10 -30.77 -12.47 -3.02
C LYS A 10 -30.22 -11.95 -1.70
N ARG A 11 -30.58 -12.60 -0.59
CA ARG A 11 -29.97 -12.34 0.73
C ARG A 11 -28.58 -12.96 0.76
N LEU A 12 -27.57 -12.20 1.17
CA LEU A 12 -26.23 -12.72 1.38
C LEU A 12 -26.20 -13.61 2.63
N ASN A 13 -25.52 -14.76 2.54
CA ASN A 13 -25.28 -15.69 3.64
C ASN A 13 -23.89 -16.30 3.48
N GLY A 14 -23.08 -16.29 4.54
CA GLY A 14 -21.71 -16.79 4.53
C GLY A 14 -20.79 -15.94 5.39
N THR A 15 -19.48 -16.15 5.24
CA THR A 15 -18.43 -15.40 5.91
C THR A 15 -17.47 -14.82 4.87
N VAL A 16 -16.87 -13.67 5.20
CA VAL A 16 -15.83 -13.03 4.37
C VAL A 16 -14.70 -12.59 5.30
N ARG A 17 -13.46 -12.74 4.85
CA ARG A 17 -12.30 -12.22 5.57
C ARG A 17 -12.19 -10.73 5.30
N VAL A 18 -12.02 -9.93 6.34
CA VAL A 18 -11.73 -8.50 6.23
C VAL A 18 -10.22 -8.34 6.07
N GLU A 19 -9.79 -7.55 5.09
CA GLU A 19 -8.39 -7.20 4.87
C GLU A 19 -7.89 -6.12 5.83
N GLY A 20 -6.59 -5.81 5.79
CA GLY A 20 -6.00 -4.73 6.57
C GLY A 20 -6.64 -3.37 6.29
N ALA A 21 -6.63 -2.49 7.28
CA ALA A 21 -7.26 -1.19 7.18
C ALA A 21 -6.43 -0.22 6.32
N LYS A 22 -6.97 0.17 5.16
CA LYS A 22 -6.36 1.16 4.25
C LYS A 22 -5.83 2.40 5.00
N ASN A 23 -6.67 3.00 5.82
CA ASN A 23 -6.35 4.25 6.52
C ASN A 23 -5.29 4.07 7.62
N ALA A 24 -5.03 2.84 8.06
CA ALA A 24 -3.92 2.54 8.94
C ALA A 24 -2.63 2.29 8.15
N VAL A 25 -2.72 1.56 7.03
CA VAL A 25 -1.54 1.16 6.25
C VAL A 25 -0.87 2.36 5.57
N LEU A 26 -1.61 3.32 5.02
CA LEU A 26 -1.00 4.44 4.29
C LEU A 26 -0.04 5.29 5.16
N PRO A 27 -0.41 5.73 6.39
CA PRO A 27 0.55 6.39 7.27
C PRO A 27 1.73 5.53 7.71
N ILE A 28 1.52 4.21 7.90
CA ILE A 28 2.61 3.29 8.30
C ILE A 28 3.63 3.14 7.17
N ILE A 29 3.17 3.04 5.91
CA ILE A 29 4.04 3.04 4.73
C ILE A 29 4.87 4.32 4.68
N ALA A 30 4.26 5.48 4.88
CA ALA A 30 4.99 6.76 4.92
C ALA A 30 5.99 6.81 6.08
N ALA A 31 5.63 6.32 7.27
CA ALA A 31 6.49 6.29 8.44
C ALA A 31 7.72 5.40 8.25
N ALA A 32 7.68 4.42 7.34
CA ALA A 32 8.84 3.58 7.03
C ALA A 32 10.05 4.39 6.54
N LEU A 33 9.83 5.56 5.92
CA LEU A 33 10.89 6.48 5.50
C LEU A 33 11.73 7.06 6.65
N LEU A 34 11.24 6.99 7.88
CA LEU A 34 11.95 7.47 9.07
C LEU A 34 13.05 6.50 9.53
N ALA A 35 13.02 5.25 9.08
CA ALA A 35 14.06 4.28 9.39
C ALA A 35 15.32 4.60 8.58
N SER A 36 16.40 4.99 9.26
CA SER A 36 17.69 5.28 8.64
C SER A 36 18.53 4.04 8.32
N ASP A 37 18.13 2.86 8.84
CA ASP A 37 18.76 1.58 8.58
C ASP A 37 17.74 0.43 8.56
N GLY A 38 18.16 -0.69 7.94
CA GLY A 38 17.35 -1.90 7.84
C GLY A 38 16.20 -1.82 6.83
N LYS A 39 15.37 -2.87 6.84
CA LYS A 39 14.20 -3.02 5.96
C LYS A 39 12.93 -3.12 6.81
N ASN A 40 11.95 -2.30 6.50
CA ASN A 40 10.61 -2.39 7.08
C ASN A 40 9.80 -3.43 6.31
N VAL A 41 9.11 -4.32 7.03
CA VAL A 41 8.25 -5.35 6.43
C VAL A 41 6.85 -5.22 7.04
N LEU A 42 5.88 -4.80 6.24
CA LEU A 42 4.49 -4.60 6.63
C LEU A 42 3.65 -5.75 6.08
N SER A 43 3.02 -6.54 6.96
CA SER A 43 2.10 -7.62 6.59
C SER A 43 0.64 -7.17 6.55
N GLU A 44 -0.23 -7.96 5.90
CA GLU A 44 -1.68 -7.72 5.80
C GLU A 44 -2.03 -6.37 5.14
N VAL A 45 -1.21 -5.95 4.18
CA VAL A 45 -1.45 -4.76 3.37
C VAL A 45 -2.52 -5.07 2.32
N PRO A 46 -3.64 -4.31 2.26
CA PRO A 46 -4.71 -4.56 1.30
C PRO A 46 -4.29 -4.18 -0.13
N VAL A 47 -4.81 -4.90 -1.12
CA VAL A 47 -4.47 -4.68 -2.54
C VAL A 47 -5.37 -3.59 -3.12
N LEU A 48 -5.03 -2.33 -2.86
CA LEU A 48 -5.84 -1.17 -3.23
C LEU A 48 -5.03 -0.18 -4.08
N SER A 49 -5.71 0.57 -4.96
CA SER A 49 -5.08 1.60 -5.80
C SER A 49 -4.24 2.58 -4.98
N ASP A 50 -4.75 3.06 -3.84
CA ASP A 50 -4.04 3.98 -2.97
C ASP A 50 -2.69 3.41 -2.46
N VAL A 51 -2.60 2.09 -2.24
CA VAL A 51 -1.37 1.41 -1.82
C VAL A 51 -0.36 1.37 -2.97
N TYR A 52 -0.82 1.11 -4.20
CA TYR A 52 0.06 1.20 -5.37
C TYR A 52 0.58 2.63 -5.55
N THR A 53 -0.30 3.63 -5.48
CA THR A 53 0.08 5.04 -5.64
C THR A 53 1.14 5.47 -4.62
N ILE A 54 0.96 5.18 -3.33
CA ILE A 54 1.94 5.58 -2.32
C ILE A 54 3.27 4.82 -2.47
N ASN A 55 3.24 3.55 -2.90
CA ASN A 55 4.46 2.79 -3.21
C ASN A 55 5.24 3.44 -4.36
N GLU A 56 4.56 3.92 -5.41
CA GLU A 56 5.24 4.67 -6.48
C GLU A 56 5.83 5.97 -5.96
N VAL A 57 5.11 6.72 -5.13
CA VAL A 57 5.64 7.96 -4.51
C VAL A 57 6.93 7.66 -3.74
N LEU A 58 6.94 6.62 -2.89
CA LEU A 58 8.14 6.23 -2.15
C LEU A 58 9.31 5.84 -3.06
N ARG A 59 9.04 5.14 -4.17
CA ARG A 59 10.08 4.82 -5.17
C ARG A 59 10.69 6.06 -5.80
N HIS A 60 9.88 7.08 -6.09
CA HIS A 60 10.39 8.36 -6.60
C HIS A 60 11.19 9.14 -5.54
N LEU A 61 10.88 8.96 -4.26
CA LEU A 61 11.68 9.46 -3.15
C LEU A 61 12.98 8.66 -2.94
N ASN A 62 13.35 7.77 -3.86
CA ASN A 62 14.55 6.94 -3.85
C ASN A 62 14.54 5.81 -2.79
N ALA A 63 13.37 5.46 -2.24
CA ALA A 63 13.21 4.27 -1.41
C ALA A 63 13.00 3.02 -2.27
N GLU A 64 13.56 1.87 -1.87
CA GLU A 64 13.25 0.59 -2.52
C GLU A 64 11.96 0.03 -1.94
N VAL A 65 10.95 -0.19 -2.80
CA VAL A 65 9.64 -0.70 -2.38
C VAL A 65 9.25 -1.93 -3.19
N VAL A 66 9.03 -3.04 -2.50
CA VAL A 66 8.50 -4.29 -3.08
C VAL A 66 7.12 -4.57 -2.46
N PHE A 67 6.12 -4.80 -3.30
CA PHE A 67 4.77 -5.17 -2.86
C PHE A 67 4.35 -6.50 -3.50
N GLU A 68 4.28 -7.55 -2.68
CA GLU A 68 3.90 -8.90 -3.09
C GLU A 68 3.20 -9.62 -1.93
N ASN A 69 2.29 -10.56 -2.24
CA ASN A 69 1.66 -11.41 -1.22
C ASN A 69 1.04 -10.64 -0.02
N ASN A 70 0.38 -9.50 -0.28
CA ASN A 70 -0.18 -8.62 0.76
C ASN A 70 0.87 -8.12 1.78
N GLN A 71 2.14 -8.03 1.35
CA GLN A 71 3.25 -7.56 2.15
C GLN A 71 4.02 -6.47 1.39
N VAL A 72 4.29 -5.35 2.08
CA VAL A 72 5.14 -4.28 1.54
C VAL A 72 6.48 -4.32 2.28
N THR A 73 7.56 -4.44 1.53
CA THR A 73 8.93 -4.30 2.03
C THR A 73 9.49 -2.96 1.57
N ILE A 74 10.01 -2.16 2.50
CA ILE A 74 10.51 -0.80 2.26
C ILE A 74 11.92 -0.69 2.83
N ASP A 75 12.87 -0.30 1.99
CA ASP A 75 14.23 0.08 2.38
C ASP A 75 14.45 1.57 2.06
N SER A 76 14.65 2.36 3.11
CA SER A 76 14.91 3.81 3.06
C SER A 76 16.31 4.17 3.53
N SER A 77 17.25 3.21 3.53
CA SER A 77 18.65 3.45 3.98
C SER A 77 19.47 4.31 3.02
N LYS A 78 18.98 4.54 1.80
CA LYS A 78 19.61 5.43 0.80
C LYS A 78 19.24 6.88 1.07
N GLU A 79 20.01 7.79 0.48
CA GLU A 79 19.67 9.22 0.48
C GLU A 79 18.32 9.44 -0.22
N LEU A 80 17.34 9.96 0.52
CA LEU A 80 15.99 10.20 0.02
C LEU A 80 15.91 11.52 -0.75
N ASN A 81 15.10 11.53 -1.80
CA ASN A 81 14.72 12.79 -2.45
C ASN A 81 13.66 13.52 -1.59
N ILE A 82 13.58 14.84 -1.75
CA ILE A 82 12.61 15.69 -1.02
C ILE A 82 11.43 16.17 -1.89
N GLU A 83 11.44 15.83 -3.18
CA GLU A 83 10.40 16.19 -4.12
C GLU A 83 9.67 14.93 -4.60
N ALA A 84 8.36 14.91 -4.38
CA ALA A 84 7.48 13.89 -4.94
C ALA A 84 7.09 14.26 -6.38
N PRO A 85 6.90 13.28 -7.27
CA PRO A 85 6.43 13.53 -8.62
C PRO A 85 5.01 14.10 -8.56
N PHE A 86 4.75 15.13 -9.37
CA PHE A 86 3.42 15.71 -9.54
C PHE A 86 2.70 15.17 -10.80
N GLU A 87 3.34 14.26 -11.54
CA GLU A 87 2.84 13.62 -12.77
C GLU A 87 2.80 12.10 -12.64
#